data_AF-W9TXA6-F1
#
_entry.id   AF-W9TXA6-F1
#
_cell.length_a   1.000
_cell.length_b   1.000
_cell.length_c   1.000
_cell.angle_alpha   90.00
_cell.angle_beta   90.00
_cell.angle_gamma   90.00
#
_symmetry.space_group_name_H-M   'P 1'
#
loop_
_entity.id
_entity.type
_entity.pdbx_description
1 polymer ?
#
loop_
_entity_poly.entity_id
_entity_poly.type
_entity_poly.pdbx_seq_one_letter_code
_entity_poly.pdbx_strand_id
1 'polypeptide(L)'
;MAIEYRITLDDEHDFSYRIELDRGYDAETAAQAPKWTRLEHQRCSNCPLSKDDFSHCPAAVDLHRVIEDFQGLPAIQKALVWVRTPEREYTKLVGLDEGLRALLGVIMATSACPVLGRLKPMAQQHLPFANNREFVLRAVSLYLARQYFNLREGRHADWELRGLVRSFQQLQLVNQAFWQRIHDTCHGDSNLKAFLTFFSMRPA
;
A
#
# COMPACT_ATOMS: atom_id res chain seq x y z
N MET A 1 15.97 6.98 -1.47
CA MET A 1 15.75 6.50 -0.09
C MET A 1 14.93 5.25 -0.21
N ALA A 2 15.35 4.17 0.45
CA ALA A 2 14.72 2.87 0.33
C ALA A 2 14.33 2.32 1.71
N ILE A 3 13.31 1.49 1.73
CA ILE A 3 12.95 0.65 2.88
C ILE A 3 13.14 -0.80 2.46
N GLU A 4 13.87 -1.55 3.27
CA GLU A 4 14.12 -2.97 3.04
C GLU A 4 13.19 -3.80 3.92
N TYR A 5 12.65 -4.86 3.34
CA TYR A 5 11.82 -5.84 4.02
C TYR A 5 12.41 -7.22 3.83
N ARG A 6 12.34 -8.03 4.87
CA ARG A 6 12.51 -9.46 4.81
C ARG A 6 11.36 -10.15 5.54
N ILE A 7 10.72 -11.09 4.87
CA ILE A 7 9.61 -11.89 5.41
C ILE A 7 10.04 -13.35 5.37
N THR A 8 10.33 -13.91 6.54
CA THR A 8 10.68 -15.32 6.71
C THR A 8 9.46 -16.07 7.23
N LEU A 9 8.99 -17.06 6.49
CA LEU A 9 7.81 -17.87 6.84
C LEU A 9 8.22 -19.17 7.54
N ASP A 10 9.26 -19.81 7.01
CA ASP A 10 9.91 -21.02 7.51
C ASP A 10 11.34 -21.11 6.95
N ASP A 11 11.98 -22.27 7.07
CA ASP A 11 13.38 -22.48 6.62
C ASP A 11 13.54 -22.46 5.08
N GLU A 12 12.46 -22.66 4.32
CA GLU A 12 12.46 -22.75 2.85
C GLU A 12 11.95 -21.46 2.18
N HIS A 13 11.14 -20.67 2.90
CA HIS A 13 10.48 -19.49 2.35
C HIS A 13 10.95 -18.20 3.04
N ASP A 14 11.87 -17.49 2.39
CA ASP A 14 12.35 -16.16 2.76
C ASP A 14 12.24 -15.19 1.57
N PHE A 15 11.48 -14.11 1.74
CA PHE A 15 11.25 -13.10 0.72
C PHE A 15 11.87 -11.77 1.11
N SER A 16 12.65 -11.19 0.19
CA SER A 16 13.32 -9.91 0.38
C SER A 16 12.83 -8.87 -0.61
N TYR A 17 12.44 -7.70 -0.11
CA TYR A 17 11.92 -6.60 -0.92
C TYR A 17 12.68 -5.31 -0.62
N ARG A 18 13.06 -4.58 -1.67
CA ARG A 18 13.62 -3.24 -1.57
C ARG A 18 12.65 -2.24 -2.19
N ILE A 19 12.10 -1.36 -1.36
CA ILE A 19 11.08 -0.39 -1.74
C ILE A 19 11.75 0.98 -1.82
N GLU A 20 12.06 1.43 -3.04
CA GLU A 20 12.39 2.83 -3.27
C GLU A 20 11.15 3.69 -3.02
N LEU A 21 11.32 4.82 -2.32
CA LEU A 21 10.17 5.68 -1.97
C LEU A 21 9.83 6.70 -3.04
N ASP A 22 10.73 6.89 -4.01
CA ASP A 22 10.52 7.76 -5.15
C ASP A 22 10.45 6.91 -6.42
N ARG A 23 9.26 6.39 -6.72
CA ARG A 23 9.01 5.56 -7.89
C ARG A 23 8.14 6.32 -8.89
N GLY A 24 8.53 6.23 -10.16
CA GLY A 24 7.75 6.68 -11.30
C GLY A 24 6.95 5.53 -11.91
N TYR A 25 6.08 5.85 -12.85
CA TYR A 25 5.47 4.84 -13.72
C TYR A 25 6.45 4.48 -14.83
N ASP A 26 6.73 3.20 -14.98
CA ASP A 26 7.52 2.65 -16.07
C ASP A 26 6.61 1.84 -17.01
N ALA A 27 6.42 2.36 -18.22
CA ALA A 27 5.55 1.75 -19.21
C ALA A 27 6.09 0.42 -19.75
N GLU A 28 7.41 0.24 -19.81
CA GLU A 28 8.02 -0.99 -20.31
C GLU A 28 7.86 -2.12 -19.31
N THR A 29 8.17 -1.84 -18.03
CA THR A 29 7.93 -2.79 -16.93
C THR A 29 6.43 -3.10 -16.80
N ALA A 30 5.57 -2.09 -16.92
CA ALA A 30 4.12 -2.28 -16.85
C ALA A 30 3.60 -3.18 -17.99
N ALA A 31 4.14 -3.07 -19.20
CA ALA A 31 3.69 -3.89 -20.34
C ALA A 31 3.94 -5.40 -20.15
N GLN A 32 4.91 -5.77 -19.30
CA GLN A 32 5.23 -7.16 -18.97
C GLN A 32 4.43 -7.68 -17.77
N ALA A 33 3.71 -6.81 -17.06
CA ALA A 33 2.99 -7.17 -15.87
C ALA A 33 1.75 -8.04 -16.18
N PRO A 34 1.27 -8.85 -15.21
CA PRO A 34 0.12 -9.73 -15.40
C PRO A 34 -1.14 -8.98 -15.81
N LYS A 35 -2.03 -9.65 -16.54
CA LYS A 35 -3.28 -9.05 -17.07
C LYS A 35 -4.17 -8.41 -16.00
N TRP A 36 -4.18 -8.94 -14.77
CA TRP A 36 -4.96 -8.39 -13.67
C TRP A 36 -4.47 -7.01 -13.20
N THR A 37 -3.24 -6.63 -13.55
CA THR A 37 -2.67 -5.31 -13.23
C THR A 37 -3.09 -4.21 -14.22
N ARG A 38 -3.75 -4.57 -15.34
CA ARG A 38 -4.23 -3.62 -16.35
C ARG A 38 -5.11 -2.54 -15.73
N LEU A 39 -5.03 -1.31 -16.25
CA LEU A 39 -5.76 -0.17 -15.66
C LEU A 39 -7.26 -0.46 -15.62
N GLU A 40 -7.79 -0.96 -16.74
CA GLU A 40 -9.22 -1.23 -16.94
C GLU A 40 -9.74 -2.48 -16.21
N HIS A 41 -8.87 -3.38 -15.75
CA HIS A 41 -9.30 -4.57 -15.01
C HIS A 41 -9.68 -4.19 -13.57
N GLN A 42 -10.95 -4.22 -13.18
CA GLN A 42 -11.40 -3.79 -11.85
C GLN A 42 -10.85 -2.38 -11.49
N ARG A 43 -11.06 -1.42 -12.40
CA ARG A 43 -10.65 -0.02 -12.22
C ARG A 43 -11.44 0.62 -11.07
N CYS A 44 -10.78 1.35 -10.18
CA CYS A 44 -11.49 2.08 -9.13
C CYS A 44 -12.33 3.22 -9.73
N SER A 45 -13.52 3.45 -9.16
CA SER A 45 -14.47 4.45 -9.65
C SER A 45 -13.95 5.89 -9.55
N ASN A 46 -12.96 6.13 -8.70
CA ASN A 46 -12.30 7.42 -8.52
C ASN A 46 -10.92 7.52 -9.20
N CYS A 47 -10.59 6.60 -10.11
CA CYS A 47 -9.30 6.59 -10.78
C CYS A 47 -9.14 7.80 -11.73
N PRO A 48 -8.18 8.70 -11.51
CA PRO A 48 -7.98 9.87 -12.36
C PRO A 48 -7.15 9.58 -13.62
N LEU A 49 -6.58 8.37 -13.76
CA LEU A 49 -5.69 8.02 -14.86
C LEU A 49 -6.47 7.71 -16.14
N SER A 50 -5.94 8.10 -17.29
CA SER A 50 -6.46 7.67 -18.59
C SER A 50 -5.75 6.42 -19.09
N LYS A 51 -6.47 5.58 -19.83
CA LYS A 51 -5.92 4.41 -20.53
C LYS A 51 -4.95 4.78 -21.64
N ASP A 52 -5.05 6.01 -22.15
CA ASP A 52 -4.19 6.49 -23.24
C ASP A 52 -2.77 6.77 -22.72
N ASP A 53 -2.65 7.17 -21.45
CA ASP A 53 -1.37 7.45 -20.79
C ASP A 53 -0.87 6.26 -19.96
N PHE A 54 -1.78 5.42 -19.43
CA PHE A 54 -1.46 4.30 -18.54
C PHE A 54 -2.13 3.01 -19.00
N SER A 55 -1.33 2.06 -19.49
CA SER A 55 -1.81 0.72 -19.85
C SER A 55 -2.20 -0.12 -18.62
N HIS A 56 -1.51 0.11 -17.50
CA HIS A 56 -1.66 -0.63 -16.25
C HIS A 56 -1.84 0.31 -15.05
N CYS A 57 -2.47 -0.20 -13.99
CA CYS A 57 -2.56 0.52 -12.72
C CYS A 57 -1.18 0.55 -12.07
N PRO A 58 -0.57 1.72 -11.79
CA PRO A 58 0.78 1.78 -11.24
C PRO A 58 0.91 1.02 -9.91
N ALA A 59 -0.08 1.15 -9.03
CA ALA A 59 -0.09 0.43 -7.75
C ALA A 59 -0.24 -1.08 -7.92
N ALA A 60 -0.95 -1.56 -8.95
CA ALA A 60 -1.09 -2.99 -9.18
C ALA A 60 0.20 -3.57 -9.78
N VAL A 61 0.86 -2.83 -10.68
CA VAL A 61 2.19 -3.18 -11.19
C VAL A 61 3.20 -3.26 -10.05
N ASP A 62 3.23 -2.28 -9.15
CA ASP A 62 4.18 -2.31 -8.02
C ASP A 62 3.93 -3.46 -7.03
N LEU A 63 2.69 -3.98 -6.98
CA LEU A 63 2.28 -5.02 -6.05
C LEU A 63 2.45 -6.45 -6.58
N HIS A 64 2.43 -6.66 -7.90
CA HIS A 64 2.17 -8.00 -8.43
C HIS A 64 3.17 -9.06 -7.97
N ARG A 65 4.46 -8.71 -7.86
CA ARG A 65 5.49 -9.64 -7.41
C ARG A 65 5.22 -10.16 -6.01
N VAL A 66 4.88 -9.26 -5.08
CA VAL A 66 4.53 -9.65 -3.71
C VAL A 66 3.30 -10.55 -3.68
N ILE A 67 2.36 -10.40 -4.62
CA ILE A 67 1.17 -11.26 -4.64
C ILE A 67 1.51 -12.65 -5.18
N GLU A 68 2.30 -12.71 -6.25
CA GLU A 68 2.74 -13.96 -6.88
C GLU A 68 3.68 -14.76 -5.98
N ASP A 69 4.57 -14.09 -5.22
CA ASP A 69 5.50 -14.73 -4.28
C ASP A 69 4.78 -15.53 -3.17
N PHE A 70 3.56 -15.12 -2.81
CA PHE A 70 2.75 -15.79 -1.77
C PHE A 70 1.70 -16.74 -2.35
N GLN A 71 1.58 -16.82 -3.67
CA GLN A 71 0.63 -17.70 -4.35
C GLN A 71 1.10 -19.16 -4.30
N GLY A 72 0.18 -20.08 -4.01
CA GLY A 72 0.44 -21.53 -3.98
C GLY A 72 1.22 -22.02 -2.76
N LEU A 73 1.61 -21.13 -1.85
CA LEU A 73 2.26 -21.51 -0.60
C LEU A 73 1.28 -22.26 0.34
N PRO A 74 1.78 -23.14 1.24
CA PRO A 74 0.95 -23.70 2.32
C PRO A 74 0.33 -22.60 3.16
N ALA A 75 -0.80 -22.85 3.83
CA ALA A 75 -1.45 -21.84 4.66
C ALA A 75 -0.52 -21.36 5.80
N ILE A 76 0.06 -20.18 5.66
CA ILE A 76 0.99 -19.62 6.64
C ILE A 76 0.24 -18.72 7.61
N GLN A 77 0.39 -19.00 8.90
CA GLN A 77 -0.26 -18.22 9.95
C GLN A 77 0.63 -17.11 10.51
N LYS A 78 1.94 -17.34 10.61
CA LYS A 78 2.89 -16.40 11.20
C LYS A 78 4.11 -16.22 10.31
N ALA A 79 4.68 -15.03 10.37
CA ALA A 79 5.90 -14.67 9.67
C ALA A 79 6.80 -13.85 10.59
N LEU A 80 8.10 -14.09 10.53
CA LEU A 80 9.09 -13.18 11.08
C LEU A 80 9.33 -12.07 10.05
N VAL A 81 8.92 -10.85 10.41
CA VAL A 81 9.06 -9.69 9.52
C VAL A 81 10.15 -8.79 10.06
N TRP A 82 11.18 -8.59 9.25
CA TRP A 82 12.25 -7.62 9.49
C TRP A 82 12.09 -6.46 8.51
N VAL A 83 12.19 -5.23 9.02
CA VAL A 83 12.05 -4.00 8.24
C VAL A 83 13.17 -3.05 8.60
N ARG A 84 13.86 -2.52 7.59
CA ARG A 84 14.91 -1.51 7.77
C ARG A 84 14.54 -0.22 7.05
N THR A 85 14.43 0.85 7.82
CA THR A 85 14.39 2.24 7.33
C THR A 85 15.76 2.88 7.54
N PRO A 86 16.02 4.09 7.01
CA PRO A 86 17.27 4.79 7.29
C PRO A 86 17.52 5.06 8.77
N GLU A 87 16.46 5.24 9.55
CA GLU A 87 16.52 5.63 10.96
C GLU A 87 16.48 4.43 11.91
N ARG A 88 15.85 3.32 11.52
CA ARG A 88 15.47 2.24 12.44
C ARG A 88 15.41 0.87 11.76
N GLU A 89 15.67 -0.16 12.55
CA GLU A 89 15.34 -1.55 12.22
C GLU A 89 14.22 -2.05 13.14
N TYR A 90 13.31 -2.82 12.57
CA TYR A 90 12.16 -3.42 13.25
C TYR A 90 12.17 -4.91 12.98
N THR A 91 11.96 -5.71 14.02
CA THR A 91 11.76 -7.15 13.89
C THR A 91 10.55 -7.56 14.71
N LYS A 92 9.60 -8.27 14.11
CA LYS A 92 8.41 -8.74 14.82
C LYS A 92 7.91 -10.06 14.23
N LEU A 93 7.65 -11.03 15.10
CA LEU A 93 6.89 -12.23 14.74
C LEU A 93 5.40 -11.89 14.79
N VAL A 94 4.74 -11.91 13.63
CA VAL A 94 3.36 -11.44 13.47
C VAL A 94 2.52 -12.42 12.66
N GLY A 95 1.21 -12.21 12.61
CA GLY A 95 0.37 -12.82 11.59
C GLY A 95 0.82 -12.41 10.19
N LEU A 96 0.72 -13.31 9.21
CA LEU A 96 1.13 -13.00 7.83
C LEU A 96 0.38 -11.77 7.28
N ASP A 97 -0.89 -11.62 7.63
CA ASP A 97 -1.73 -10.48 7.29
C ASP A 97 -1.19 -9.14 7.83
N GLU A 98 -0.71 -9.10 9.08
CA GLU A 98 -0.12 -7.89 9.67
C GLU A 98 1.20 -7.52 8.98
N GLY A 99 2.03 -8.53 8.66
CA GLY A 99 3.29 -8.36 7.93
C GLY A 99 3.07 -7.82 6.52
N LEU A 100 2.18 -8.47 5.76
CA LEU A 100 1.80 -8.04 4.42
C LEU A 100 1.17 -6.64 4.46
N ARG A 101 0.29 -6.34 5.42
CA ARG A 101 -0.29 -4.99 5.56
C ARG A 101 0.77 -3.89 5.66
N ALA A 102 1.86 -4.12 6.41
CA ALA A 102 2.94 -3.15 6.51
C ALA A 102 3.68 -2.96 5.18
N LEU A 103 3.99 -4.07 4.49
CA LEU A 103 4.66 -4.08 3.19
C LEU A 103 3.81 -3.44 2.07
N LEU A 104 2.55 -3.89 1.93
CA LEU A 104 1.60 -3.37 0.95
C LEU A 104 1.34 -1.88 1.16
N GLY A 105 1.21 -1.45 2.43
CA GLY A 105 1.00 -0.05 2.77
C GLY A 105 2.10 0.87 2.24
N VAL A 106 3.37 0.49 2.39
CA VAL A 106 4.49 1.30 1.86
C VAL A 106 4.55 1.23 0.34
N ILE A 107 4.39 0.04 -0.27
CA ILE A 107 4.41 -0.11 -1.73
C ILE A 107 3.31 0.75 -2.36
N MET A 108 2.07 0.64 -1.90
CA MET A 108 0.97 1.40 -2.48
C MET A 108 1.15 2.92 -2.31
N ALA A 109 1.58 3.37 -1.13
CA ALA A 109 1.78 4.79 -0.83
C ALA A 109 2.91 5.46 -1.64
N THR A 110 3.87 4.68 -2.14
CA THR A 110 4.99 5.19 -2.97
C THR A 110 4.87 4.86 -4.45
N SER A 111 3.76 4.24 -4.86
CA SER A 111 3.44 4.04 -6.28
C SER A 111 3.14 5.35 -7.01
N ALA A 112 3.18 5.32 -8.34
CA ALA A 112 2.78 6.45 -9.18
C ALA A 112 1.24 6.69 -9.23
N CYS A 113 0.44 6.02 -8.40
CA CYS A 113 -1.01 6.25 -8.31
C CYS A 113 -1.31 7.60 -7.64
N PRO A 114 -2.03 8.55 -8.28
CA PRO A 114 -2.27 9.88 -7.71
C PRO A 114 -3.13 9.88 -6.44
N VAL A 115 -4.02 8.89 -6.28
CA VAL A 115 -4.87 8.78 -5.09
C VAL A 115 -4.05 8.29 -3.89
N LEU A 116 -3.24 7.26 -4.10
CA LEU A 116 -2.40 6.65 -3.05
C LEU A 116 -1.17 7.48 -2.72
N GLY A 117 -0.61 8.22 -3.68
CA GLY A 117 0.56 9.08 -3.49
C GLY A 117 0.35 10.19 -2.44
N ARG A 118 -0.90 10.47 -2.04
CA ARG A 118 -1.21 11.33 -0.89
C ARG A 118 -0.68 10.78 0.44
N LEU A 119 -0.44 9.47 0.50
CA LEU A 119 0.12 8.76 1.66
C LEU A 119 1.66 8.75 1.66
N LYS A 120 2.32 9.28 0.63
CA LYS A 120 3.80 9.31 0.52
C LYS A 120 4.49 9.89 1.77
N PRO A 121 3.99 10.94 2.45
CA PRO A 121 4.58 11.39 3.73
C PRO A 121 4.54 10.33 4.84
N MET A 122 3.50 9.49 4.88
CA MET A 122 3.42 8.39 5.85
C MET A 122 4.43 7.28 5.54
N ALA A 123 4.72 7.05 4.26
CA ALA A 123 5.75 6.10 3.80
C ALA A 123 7.18 6.65 4.01
N GLN A 124 7.40 7.96 3.86
CA GLN A 124 8.69 8.59 4.18
C GLN A 124 9.03 8.52 5.67
N GLN A 125 8.01 8.46 6.52
CA GLN A 125 8.15 8.29 7.96
C GLN A 125 7.63 6.91 8.39
N HIS A 126 7.93 5.88 7.59
CA HIS A 126 7.32 4.56 7.73
C HIS A 126 7.45 4.01 9.14
N LEU A 127 6.32 3.55 9.68
CA LEU A 127 6.26 2.87 10.97
C LEU A 127 5.56 1.53 10.72
N PRO A 128 6.31 0.43 10.55
CA PRO A 128 5.72 -0.87 10.36
C PRO A 128 4.97 -1.28 11.64
N PHE A 129 3.92 -2.09 11.48
CA PHE A 129 3.12 -2.62 12.60
C PHE A 129 2.39 -1.57 13.45
N ALA A 130 2.21 -0.35 12.92
CA ALA A 130 1.49 0.71 13.63
C ALA A 130 0.08 0.27 14.01
N ASN A 131 -0.27 0.46 15.29
CA ASN A 131 -1.63 0.23 15.76
C ASN A 131 -2.55 1.41 15.37
N ASN A 132 -3.86 1.25 15.58
CA ASN A 132 -4.84 2.27 15.20
C ASN A 132 -4.62 3.63 15.89
N ARG A 133 -4.16 3.64 17.16
CA ARG A 133 -3.87 4.90 17.86
C ARG A 133 -2.67 5.61 17.23
N GLU A 134 -1.61 4.89 16.91
CA GLU A 134 -0.44 5.42 16.21
C GLU A 134 -0.80 5.93 14.82
N PHE A 135 -1.63 5.17 14.08
CA PHE A 135 -2.12 5.59 12.77
C PHE A 135 -2.91 6.89 12.83
N VAL A 136 -3.92 6.98 13.71
CA VAL A 136 -4.77 8.17 13.87
C VAL A 136 -3.92 9.37 14.28
N LEU A 137 -3.06 9.21 15.28
CA LEU A 137 -2.18 10.28 15.74
C LEU A 137 -1.31 10.81 14.59
N ARG A 138 -0.66 9.92 13.83
CA ARG A 138 0.20 10.31 12.70
C ARG A 138 -0.60 10.98 11.58
N ALA A 139 -1.73 10.40 11.17
CA ALA A 139 -2.54 10.92 10.08
C ALA A 139 -3.08 12.32 10.40
N VAL A 140 -3.64 12.52 11.61
CA VAL A 140 -4.16 13.82 12.04
C VAL A 140 -3.03 14.84 12.19
N SER A 141 -1.90 14.46 12.79
CA SER A 141 -0.76 15.36 12.99
C SER A 141 -0.17 15.85 11.67
N LEU A 142 0.05 14.94 10.71
CA LEU A 142 0.54 15.29 9.37
C LEU A 142 -0.46 16.16 8.62
N TYR A 143 -1.76 15.88 8.74
CA TYR A 143 -2.79 16.67 8.10
C TYR A 143 -2.86 18.10 8.65
N LEU A 144 -2.89 18.25 9.98
CA LEU A 144 -2.92 19.57 10.63
C LEU A 144 -1.65 20.38 10.37
N ALA A 145 -0.48 19.73 10.32
CA ALA A 145 0.77 20.39 9.92
C ALA A 145 0.64 20.97 8.50
N ARG A 146 0.08 20.21 7.55
CA ARG A 146 -0.22 20.73 6.20
C ARG A 146 -1.20 21.91 6.23
N GLN A 147 -2.25 21.86 7.04
CA GLN A 147 -3.20 22.96 7.16
C GLN A 147 -2.58 24.22 7.75
N TYR A 148 -1.69 24.07 8.73
CA TYR A 148 -0.92 25.17 9.28
C TYR A 148 -0.06 25.87 8.21
N PHE A 149 0.66 25.11 7.38
CA PHE A 149 1.45 25.70 6.28
C PHE A 149 0.57 26.29 5.17
N ASN A 150 -0.59 25.70 4.88
CA ASN A 150 -1.58 26.33 4.00
C ASN A 150 -1.96 27.73 4.49
N LEU A 151 -2.28 27.87 5.78
CA LEU A 151 -2.59 29.17 6.37
C LEU A 151 -1.43 30.15 6.23
N ARG A 152 -0.18 29.71 6.51
CA ARG A 152 1.01 30.57 6.39
C ARG A 152 1.28 31.07 4.97
N GLU A 153 0.85 30.30 3.97
CA GLU A 153 0.98 30.65 2.55
C GLU A 153 -0.26 31.38 2.00
N GLY A 154 -1.17 31.83 2.87
CA GLY A 154 -2.39 32.55 2.47
C GLY A 154 -3.48 31.67 1.84
N ARG A 155 -3.35 30.33 1.91
CA ARG A 155 -4.37 29.38 1.46
C ARG A 155 -5.36 29.08 2.59
N HIS A 156 -6.57 28.64 2.22
CA HIS A 156 -7.58 28.25 3.21
C HIS A 156 -7.18 26.95 3.92
N ALA A 157 -7.20 26.97 5.25
CA ALA A 157 -6.88 25.82 6.10
C ALA A 157 -8.16 25.09 6.54
N ASP A 158 -8.15 23.76 6.43
CA ASP A 158 -9.27 22.90 6.83
C ASP A 158 -9.11 22.38 8.27
N TRP A 159 -9.53 23.18 9.24
CA TRP A 159 -9.47 22.85 10.67
C TRP A 159 -10.50 21.80 11.10
N GLU A 160 -11.53 21.58 10.30
CA GLU A 160 -12.57 20.56 10.55
C GLU A 160 -12.21 19.18 10.00
N LEU A 161 -11.01 19.03 9.42
CA LEU A 161 -10.50 17.76 8.88
C LEU A 161 -11.37 17.15 7.76
N ARG A 162 -12.24 17.94 7.11
CA ARG A 162 -13.16 17.45 6.07
C ARG A 162 -12.42 16.83 4.89
N GLY A 163 -11.26 17.38 4.52
CA GLY A 163 -10.39 16.86 3.47
C GLY A 163 -9.65 15.57 3.87
N LEU A 164 -9.37 15.38 5.16
CA LEU A 164 -8.79 14.13 5.67
C LEU A 164 -9.82 13.00 5.57
N VAL A 165 -11.04 13.23 6.07
CA VAL A 165 -12.16 12.28 5.97
C VAL A 165 -12.44 11.92 4.50
N ARG A 166 -12.53 12.93 3.62
CA ARG A 166 -12.70 12.70 2.17
C ARG A 166 -11.56 11.86 1.59
N SER A 167 -10.32 12.09 2.00
CA SER A 167 -9.18 11.30 1.51
C SER A 167 -9.29 9.84 1.93
N PHE A 168 -9.71 9.54 3.16
CA PHE A 168 -9.96 8.16 3.58
C PHE A 168 -11.12 7.50 2.83
N GLN A 169 -12.19 8.24 2.54
CA GLN A 169 -13.28 7.74 1.69
C GLN A 169 -12.79 7.42 0.27
N GLN A 170 -11.91 8.23 -0.31
CA GLN A 170 -11.30 7.95 -1.61
C GLN A 170 -10.40 6.71 -1.58
N LEU A 171 -9.65 6.51 -0.49
CA LEU A 171 -8.82 5.32 -0.31
C LEU A 171 -9.65 4.04 -0.16
N GLN A 172 -10.83 4.11 0.47
CA GLN A 172 -11.74 2.97 0.55
C GLN A 172 -12.20 2.49 -0.85
N LEU A 173 -12.45 3.40 -1.79
CA LEU A 173 -12.81 3.05 -3.17
C LEU A 173 -11.66 2.34 -3.90
N VAL A 174 -10.42 2.77 -3.65
CA VAL A 174 -9.23 2.10 -4.20
C VAL A 174 -9.08 0.72 -3.59
N ASN A 175 -9.19 0.60 -2.27
CA ASN A 175 -9.11 -0.69 -1.57
C ASN A 175 -10.18 -1.67 -2.06
N GLN A 176 -11.42 -1.22 -2.27
CA GLN A 176 -12.49 -2.06 -2.81
C GLN A 176 -12.15 -2.60 -4.21
N ALA A 177 -11.60 -1.76 -5.09
CA ALA A 177 -11.19 -2.19 -6.42
C ALA A 177 -10.03 -3.19 -6.37
N PHE A 178 -9.05 -2.97 -5.48
CA PHE A 178 -7.97 -3.93 -5.26
C PHE A 178 -8.46 -5.25 -4.67
N TRP A 179 -9.42 -5.21 -3.76
CA TRP A 179 -10.06 -6.42 -3.25
C TRP A 179 -10.60 -7.27 -4.39
N GLN A 180 -11.32 -6.65 -5.35
CA GLN A 180 -11.84 -7.36 -6.52
C GLN A 180 -10.73 -7.89 -7.42
N ARG A 181 -9.68 -7.09 -7.71
CA ARG A 181 -8.51 -7.54 -8.48
C ARG A 181 -7.90 -8.80 -7.89
N ILE A 182 -7.68 -8.80 -6.58
CA ILE A 182 -7.00 -9.92 -5.92
C ILE A 182 -7.95 -11.11 -5.83
N HIS A 183 -9.22 -10.88 -5.51
CA HIS A 183 -10.22 -11.95 -5.46
C HIS A 183 -10.35 -12.70 -6.78
N ASP A 184 -10.31 -11.99 -7.92
CA ASP A 184 -10.31 -12.60 -9.26
C ASP A 184 -9.10 -13.50 -9.53
N THR A 185 -7.99 -13.30 -8.80
CA THR A 185 -6.78 -14.16 -8.88
C THR A 185 -6.76 -15.30 -7.85
N CYS A 186 -7.63 -15.26 -6.84
CA CYS A 186 -7.55 -16.06 -5.61
C CYS A 186 -8.07 -17.51 -5.66
N HIS A 187 -8.29 -18.16 -6.81
CA HIS A 187 -9.01 -19.45 -6.97
C HIS A 187 -8.72 -20.58 -5.92
N GLY A 188 -9.16 -20.45 -4.68
CA GLY A 188 -8.90 -21.37 -3.56
C GLY A 188 -7.66 -21.09 -2.70
N ASP A 189 -6.85 -20.06 -3.00
CA ASP A 189 -5.58 -19.81 -2.31
C ASP A 189 -5.79 -19.16 -0.93
N SER A 190 -5.34 -19.83 0.13
CA SER A 190 -5.48 -19.36 1.51
C SER A 190 -4.57 -18.18 1.87
N ASN A 191 -3.38 -18.07 1.26
CA ASN A 191 -2.46 -16.97 1.56
C ASN A 191 -2.89 -15.68 0.85
N LEU A 192 -3.48 -15.81 -0.35
CA LEU A 192 -4.08 -14.66 -1.01
C LEU A 192 -5.27 -14.05 -0.23
N LYS A 193 -5.90 -14.82 0.68
CA LYS A 193 -6.89 -14.26 1.63
C LYS A 193 -6.29 -13.25 2.60
N ALA A 194 -5.00 -13.35 2.95
CA ALA A 194 -4.34 -12.36 3.82
C ALA A 194 -4.31 -10.97 3.16
N PHE A 195 -4.15 -10.92 1.83
CA PHE A 195 -4.25 -9.68 1.06
C PHE A 195 -5.67 -9.12 1.03
N LEU A 196 -6.68 -9.99 0.92
CA LEU A 196 -8.09 -9.56 0.98
C LEU A 196 -8.44 -8.91 2.33
N THR A 197 -7.86 -9.38 3.44
CA THR A 197 -8.03 -8.76 4.76
C THR A 197 -7.51 -7.32 4.76
N PHE A 198 -6.35 -7.07 4.15
CA PHE A 198 -5.80 -5.71 4.03
C PHE A 198 -6.75 -4.77 3.27
N PHE A 199 -7.27 -5.22 2.12
CA PHE A 199 -8.16 -4.40 1.30
C PHE A 199 -9.59 -4.27 1.86
N SER A 200 -9.97 -5.11 2.81
CA SER A 200 -11.26 -5.01 3.52
C SER A 200 -11.23 -3.98 4.66
N MET A 201 -10.04 -3.51 5.08
CA MET A 201 -9.92 -2.57 6.19
C MET A 201 -10.49 -1.21 5.82
N ARG A 202 -11.35 -0.69 6.70
CA ARG A 202 -11.78 0.71 6.68
C ARG A 202 -10.81 1.50 7.55
N PRO A 203 -10.23 2.62 7.06
CA PRO A 203 -9.57 3.57 7.93
C PRO A 203 -10.56 3.99 9.02
N ALA A 204 -10.12 3.91 10.29
CA ALA A 204 -10.92 4.30 11.46
C ALA A 204 -11.30 5.78 11.42
#